data_AF-X1C6N3-F1
#
_entry.id   AF-X1C6N3-F1
#
_cell.length_a   1.000
_cell.length_b   1.000
_cell.length_c   1.000
_cell.angle_alpha   90.00
_cell.angle_beta   90.00
_cell.angle_gamma   90.00
#
_symmetry.space_group_name_H-M   'P 1'
#
loop_
_entity.id
_entity.type
_entity.pdbx_description
1 polymer ?
#
loop_
_entity_poly.entity_id
_entity_poly.type
_entity_poly.pdbx_seq_one_letter_code
_entity_poly.pdbx_strand_id
1 'polypeptide(L)' 'MKKNKKVVIIGSTQYYDRIIKHKEKLESEGYEVLIPAFDDHPEFDELQVCEYNRDLIEKADEVHVIWDQRSF' A
#
# COMPACT_ATOMS: atom_id res chain seq x y z
N MET A 1 -17.36 9.89 -16.72
CA MET A 1 -15.97 9.37 -16.66
C MET A 1 -15.94 8.27 -15.61
N LYS A 2 -15.37 7.09 -15.89
CA LYS A 2 -15.15 6.08 -14.85
C LYS A 2 -14.14 6.66 -13.85
N LYS A 3 -14.47 6.62 -12.57
CA LYS A 3 -13.54 6.99 -11.49
C LYS A 3 -12.43 5.93 -11.49
N ASN A 4 -11.17 6.33 -11.54
CA ASN A 4 -10.06 5.40 -11.34
C ASN A 4 -10.15 4.91 -9.89
N LYS A 5 -10.22 3.59 -9.71
CA LYS A 5 -10.30 2.98 -8.38
C LYS A 5 -8.97 3.16 -7.66
N LYS A 6 -9.03 3.45 -6.36
CA LYS A 6 -7.86 3.60 -5.49
C LYS A 6 -7.53 2.28 -4.81
N VAL A 7 -6.29 1.83 -4.94
CA VAL A 7 -5.81 0.59 -4.31
C VAL A 7 -4.66 0.92 -3.37
N VAL A 8 -4.74 0.46 -2.13
CA VAL A 8 -3.58 0.46 -1.22
C VAL A 8 -2.94 -0.92 -1.24
N ILE A 9 -1.62 -0.98 -1.43
CA ILE A 9 -0.85 -2.24 -1.36
C ILE A 9 -0.10 -2.28 -0.03
N ILE A 10 -0.44 -3.24 0.82
CA ILE A 10 0.20 -3.43 2.13
C ILE A 10 1.10 -4.67 2.05
N GLY A 11 2.29 -4.58 2.63
CA GLY A 11 3.21 -5.70 2.75
C GLY A 11 4.41 -5.33 3.61
N SER A 12 5.32 -6.29 3.78
CA SER A 12 6.60 -6.04 4.45
C SER A 12 7.64 -5.50 3.46
N THR A 13 8.57 -4.67 3.95
CA THR A 13 9.72 -4.13 3.19
C THR A 13 10.52 -5.22 2.47
N GLN A 14 10.60 -6.44 3.04
CA GLN A 14 11.27 -7.59 2.39
C GLN A 14 10.63 -7.99 1.04
N TYR A 15 9.41 -7.55 0.76
CA TYR A 15 8.66 -7.81 -0.47
C TYR A 15 8.49 -6.57 -1.35
N TYR A 16 9.30 -5.53 -1.14
CA TYR A 16 9.20 -4.27 -1.87
C TYR A 16 9.17 -4.46 -3.40
N ASP A 17 10.04 -5.32 -3.96
CA ASP A 17 10.03 -5.63 -5.39
C ASP A 17 8.70 -6.21 -5.89
N ARG A 18 8.01 -7.01 -5.07
CA ARG A 18 6.68 -7.55 -5.42
C ARG A 18 5.62 -6.47 -5.33
N ILE A 19 5.72 -5.57 -4.35
CA ILE A 19 4.83 -4.41 -4.19
C ILE A 19 4.94 -3.51 -5.43
N ILE A 20 6.17 -3.18 -5.87
CA ILE A 20 6.40 -2.34 -7.05
C ILE A 20 5.88 -2.98 -8.33
N LYS A 21 6.17 -4.27 -8.57
CA LYS A 21 5.64 -4.97 -9.75
C LYS A 21 4.11 -5.01 -9.77
N HIS A 22 3.48 -5.20 -8.61
CA HIS A 22 2.02 -5.21 -8.50
C HIS A 22 1.42 -3.82 -8.70
N LYS A 23 2.09 -2.77 -8.20
CA LYS A 23 1.76 -1.37 -8.47
C LYS A 23 1.79 -1.07 -9.96
N GLU A 24 2.90 -1.35 -10.64
CA GLU A 24 3.05 -1.06 -12.08
C GLU A 24 1.95 -1.72 -12.92
N LYS A 25 1.60 -2.96 -12.57
CA LYS A 25 0.49 -3.67 -13.21
C LYS A 25 -0.85 -2.96 -13.00
N LEU A 26 -1.20 -2.62 -11.75
CA LEU A 26 -2.45 -1.93 -11.43
C LEU A 26 -2.53 -0.54 -12.08
N GLU A 27 -1.44 0.22 -12.09
CA GLU A 27 -1.39 1.52 -12.76
C GLU A 27 -1.61 1.37 -14.27
N SER A 28 -1.06 0.33 -14.91
CA SER A 28 -1.32 0.03 -16.33
C SER A 28 -2.78 -0.34 -16.64
N GLU A 29 -3.50 -0.87 -15.64
CA GLU A 29 -4.92 -1.19 -15.71
C GLU A 29 -5.83 0.01 -15.39
N GLY A 30 -5.24 1.16 -15.03
CA GLY A 30 -5.96 2.42 -14.77
C GLY A 30 -6.36 2.65 -13.32
N TYR A 31 -5.77 1.92 -12.37
CA TYR A 31 -5.95 2.16 -10.94
C TYR A 31 -5.02 3.28 -10.45
N GLU A 32 -5.44 4.01 -9.42
CA GLU A 32 -4.57 4.88 -8.62
C GLU A 32 -4.02 4.05 -7.46
N VAL A 33 -2.69 3.88 -7.39
CA VAL A 33 -2.07 3.00 -6.39
C VAL A 33 -1.39 3.83 -5.30
N LEU A 34 -1.70 3.51 -4.05
CA LEU A 34 -1.14 4.09 -2.84
C LEU A 34 -0.27 3.04 -2.14
N ILE A 35 0.91 3.46 -1.69
CA ILE A 35 1.83 2.62 -0.90
C ILE A 35 1.95 3.25 0.49
N PRO A 36 1.69 2.49 1.57
CA PRO A 36 1.84 2.97 2.94
C PRO A 36 3.29 3.31 3.29
N ALA A 37 3.45 4.11 4.34
CA ALA A 37 4.76 4.31 4.96
C ALA A 37 5.22 2.98 5.57
N PHE A 38 6.45 2.59 5.24
CA PHE A 38 7.16 1.50 5.92
C PHE A 38 7.85 2.02 7.18
N ASP A 39 8.33 1.11 8.03
CA ASP A 39 8.94 1.45 9.33
C ASP A 39 10.16 2.39 9.22
N ASP A 40 10.81 2.47 8.06
CA ASP A 40 11.98 3.33 7.82
C ASP A 40 11.57 4.71 7.26
N HIS A 41 10.59 5.37 7.89
CA HIS A 41 10.13 6.70 7.50
C HIS A 41 10.72 7.76 8.46
N PRO A 42 11.87 8.38 8.15
CA PRO A 42 12.61 9.21 9.09
C PRO A 42 11.88 10.49 9.53
N GLU A 43 10.82 10.88 8.82
CA GLU A 43 10.00 12.05 9.11
C GLU A 43 8.81 11.77 10.03
N PHE A 44 8.51 10.49 10.32
CA PHE A 44 7.36 10.08 11.12
C PHE A 44 7.80 9.30 12.36
N ASP A 45 7.17 9.59 13.50
CA ASP A 45 7.17 8.66 14.62
C ASP A 45 6.23 7.47 14.36
N GLU A 46 6.27 6.47 15.25
CA GLU A 46 5.48 5.24 15.11
C GLU A 46 3.96 5.52 15.02
N LEU A 47 3.46 6.50 15.77
CA LEU A 47 2.03 6.85 15.76
C LEU A 47 1.67 7.51 14.43
N GLN A 48 2.50 8.40 13.93
CA GLN A 48 2.31 9.08 12.64
C GLN A 48 2.34 8.09 11.47
N VAL A 49 3.19 7.05 11.52
CA VAL A 49 3.16 5.95 10.55
C VAL A 49 1.82 5.24 10.58
N CYS A 50 1.32 4.89 11.77
CA CYS A 50 0.01 4.25 11.92
C CYS A 50 -1.15 5.13 11.40
N GLU A 51 -1.17 6.42 11.75
CA GLU A 51 -2.21 7.36 11.32
C GLU A 51 -2.18 7.59 9.81
N TYR A 52 -1.00 7.81 9.23
CA TYR A 52 -0.84 7.95 7.79
C TYR A 52 -1.33 6.70 7.04
N ASN A 53 -0.93 5.51 7.51
CA ASN A 53 -1.33 4.26 6.90
C ASN A 53 -2.84 4.01 7.01
N ARG A 54 -3.46 4.31 8.16
CA ARG A 54 -4.92 4.26 8.34
C ARG A 54 -5.62 5.19 7.35
N ASP A 55 -5.17 6.43 7.25
CA ASP A 55 -5.76 7.43 6.37
C ASP A 55 -5.72 7.02 4.89
N LEU A 56 -4.66 6.32 4.45
CA LEU A 56 -4.59 5.77 3.10
C LEU A 56 -5.60 4.64 2.90
N ILE A 57 -5.69 3.72 3.86
CA ILE A 57 -6.63 2.59 3.81
C ILE A 57 -8.08 3.07 3.75
N GLU A 58 -8.44 4.08 4.57
CA GLU A 58 -9.81 4.65 4.58
C GLU A 58 -10.20 5.33 3.26
N LYS A 59 -9.21 5.86 2.51
CA LYS A 59 -9.42 6.50 1.21
C LYS A 59 -9.43 5.52 0.04
N ALA A 60 -9.03 4.27 0.27
CA ALA A 60 -8.93 3.26 -0.78
C ALA A 60 -10.29 2.63 -1.09
N ASP A 61 -10.51 2.28 -2.35
CA ASP A 61 -11.63 1.43 -2.75
C ASP A 61 -11.31 -0.05 -2.50
N GLU A 62 -10.02 -0.43 -2.57
CA GLU A 62 -9.53 -1.80 -2.39
C GLU A 62 -8.19 -1.83 -1.63
N VAL A 63 -7.98 -2.89 -0.84
CA VAL A 63 -6.71 -3.14 -0.13
C VAL A 63 -6.15 -4.47 -0.57
N HIS A 64 -4.93 -4.47 -1.09
CA HIS A 64 -4.22 -5.66 -1.54
C HIS A 64 -3.09 -5.96 -0.56
N VAL A 65 -3.11 -7.15 0.05
CA VAL A 65 -2.10 -7.55 1.03
C VAL A 65 -1.14 -8.56 0.39
N ILE A 66 0.15 -8.22 0.37
CA ILE A 66 1.23 -9.16 0.05
C ILE A 66 1.66 -9.84 1.35
N TRP A 67 1.19 -11.07 1.52
CA TRP A 67 1.42 -11.88 2.71
C TRP A 67 2.21 -13.15 2.37
N ASP A 68 3.14 -13.52 3.24
CA ASP A 68 4.04 -14.66 3.08
C ASP A 68 3.64 -15.89 3.90
N GLN A 69 2.48 -15.84 4.56
CA GLN A 69 1.92 -16.94 5.36
C GLN A 69 2.84 -17.40 6.50
N ARG A 70 3.70 -16.53 7.03
CA ARG A 70 4.63 -16.88 8.12
C ARG A 70 4.05 -16.77 9.53
N SER A 71 2.83 -16.26 9.66
CA SER A 71 2.12 -16.15 10.95
C SER A 71 0.83 -16.98 10.86
N PHE A 72 0.76 -18.04 11.67
CA PHE A 72 -0.38 -18.95 11.77
C PHE A 72 -1.42 -18.47 12.79
#